data_AF-A0A6P9C0U2-F1
#
_entry.id   AF-A0A6P9C0U2-F1
#
_cell.length_a   1.000
_cell.length_b   1.000
_cell.length_c   1.000
_cell.angle_alpha   90.00
_cell.angle_beta   90.00
_cell.angle_gamma   90.00
#
_symmetry.space_group_name_H-M   'P 1'
#
loop_
_entity.id
_entity.type
_entity.pdbx_description
1 polymer ?
#
loop_
_entity_poly.entity_id
_entity_poly.type
_entity_poly.pdbx_seq_one_letter_code
_entity_poly.pdbx_strand_id
1 'polypeptide(L)'
;MERKGKARLYRCSRVCIFSSGLSWQRHGHCACAEGTSFFLSAACWRSKMAKRTKKVGIVGKYGTRYGASLRKMVKKIEISQHAKYTCSFCGKTKMKRKAVGIWHCGSCMKTVAGGAWTYNTTSAVTVKSAIRRLKELKDQ
;
A
#
# COMPACT_ATOMS: atom_id res chain seq x y z
N MET A 1 -36.11 -22.75 12.86
CA MET A 1 -35.31 -23.18 11.69
C MET A 1 -34.45 -21.98 11.32
N GLU A 2 -33.13 -21.97 11.43
CA GLU A 2 -32.13 -22.89 10.88
C GLU A 2 -30.83 -22.73 11.70
N ARG A 3 -30.26 -23.85 12.17
CA ARG A 3 -29.01 -23.90 12.95
C ARG A 3 -27.84 -23.90 11.97
N LYS A 4 -26.94 -22.90 12.00
CA LYS A 4 -25.66 -22.97 11.27
C LYS A 4 -24.54 -23.42 12.22
N GLY A 5 -24.02 -24.60 11.90
CA GLY A 5 -23.18 -25.46 12.75
C GLY A 5 -21.80 -24.91 13.07
N LYS A 6 -21.34 -25.25 14.29
CA LYS A 6 -19.96 -25.10 14.76
C LYS A 6 -19.09 -26.15 14.05
N ALA A 7 -18.12 -25.70 13.27
CA ALA A 7 -17.06 -26.57 12.76
C ALA A 7 -16.18 -27.04 13.93
N ARG A 8 -16.23 -28.34 14.19
CA ARG A 8 -15.43 -29.08 15.17
C ARG A 8 -14.02 -29.22 14.60
N LEU A 9 -13.03 -28.57 15.21
CA LEU A 9 -11.62 -28.81 14.93
C LEU A 9 -11.26 -30.21 15.46
N TYR A 10 -11.13 -31.18 14.56
CA TYR A 10 -10.51 -32.46 14.89
C TYR A 10 -8.98 -32.30 14.85
N ARG A 11 -8.39 -32.46 16.04
CA ARG A 11 -6.96 -32.57 16.31
C ARG A 11 -6.44 -33.82 15.59
N CYS A 12 -5.74 -33.64 14.47
CA CYS A 12 -5.02 -34.73 13.81
C CYS A 12 -3.62 -34.82 14.41
N SER A 13 -3.51 -35.58 15.50
CA SER A 13 -2.24 -36.07 16.04
C SER A 13 -1.64 -37.02 15.00
N ARG A 14 -0.66 -36.55 14.21
CA ARG A 14 0.19 -37.43 13.41
C ARG A 14 1.57 -37.47 14.05
N VAL A 15 1.74 -38.48 14.89
CA VAL A 15 2.99 -38.95 15.45
C VAL A 15 3.92 -39.29 14.28
N CYS A 16 5.04 -38.57 14.15
CA CYS A 16 6.14 -38.95 13.27
C CYS A 16 6.97 -39.99 14.01
N ILE A 17 6.77 -41.27 13.68
CA ILE A 17 7.66 -42.35 14.10
C ILE A 17 8.92 -42.27 13.24
N PHE A 18 10.04 -42.06 13.91
CA PHE A 18 11.39 -42.08 13.38
C PHE A 18 11.86 -43.54 13.39
N SER A 19 12.10 -44.12 12.22
CA SER A 19 12.80 -45.40 12.10
C SER A 19 13.92 -45.26 11.07
N SER A 20 15.16 -45.32 11.57
CA SER A 20 16.34 -45.96 10.99
C SER A 20 16.45 -45.89 9.45
N GLY A 21 17.38 -45.13 8.87
CA GLY A 21 18.82 -45.34 9.03
C GLY A 21 19.36 -46.10 7.82
N LEU A 22 19.66 -45.39 6.73
CA LEU A 22 20.59 -45.85 5.71
C LEU A 22 21.39 -44.66 5.14
N SER A 23 22.68 -44.92 5.06
CA SER A 23 23.82 -44.06 4.78
C SER A 23 24.06 -43.82 3.29
N TRP A 24 24.64 -42.64 2.99
CA TRP A 24 25.42 -42.29 1.78
C TRP A 24 24.60 -42.25 0.46
N GLN A 25 24.83 -41.37 -0.51
CA GLN A 25 26.06 -40.84 -1.08
C GLN A 25 25.79 -39.45 -1.71
N ARG A 26 26.79 -38.59 -1.70
CA ARG A 26 26.84 -37.34 -2.47
C ARG A 26 27.40 -37.65 -3.88
N HIS A 27 26.89 -36.93 -4.88
CA HIS A 27 27.28 -36.82 -6.30
C HIS A 27 26.62 -37.75 -7.32
N GLY A 28 26.07 -37.13 -8.36
CA GLY A 28 25.67 -37.76 -9.62
C GLY A 28 24.50 -37.04 -10.30
N HIS A 29 24.79 -36.03 -11.12
CA HIS A 29 23.84 -35.56 -12.14
C HIS A 29 23.46 -36.73 -13.06
N CYS A 30 22.16 -36.86 -13.39
CA CYS A 30 21.65 -37.40 -14.65
C CYS A 30 20.20 -36.89 -14.75
N ALA A 31 19.89 -35.92 -15.62
CA ALA A 31 19.74 -36.03 -17.08
C ALA A 31 18.25 -35.88 -17.39
N CYS A 32 17.95 -34.85 -18.19
CA CYS A 32 16.63 -34.55 -18.74
C CYS A 32 16.04 -35.78 -19.44
N ALA A 33 14.79 -36.12 -19.11
CA ALA A 33 13.92 -36.86 -19.99
C ALA A 33 12.84 -35.90 -20.49
N GLU A 34 12.79 -35.78 -21.81
CA GLU A 34 11.90 -34.97 -22.63
C GLU A 34 10.44 -35.42 -22.46
N GLY A 35 9.50 -34.47 -22.57
CA GLY A 35 8.10 -34.81 -22.83
C GLY A 35 7.09 -33.90 -22.14
N THR A 36 6.55 -32.96 -22.92
CA THR A 36 5.33 -32.18 -22.65
C THR A 36 5.39 -31.15 -21.52
N SER A 37 5.54 -29.89 -21.97
CA SER A 37 5.46 -28.65 -21.22
C SER A 37 4.07 -28.40 -20.62
N PHE A 38 3.70 -29.17 -19.59
CA PHE A 38 2.78 -28.66 -18.59
C PHE A 38 3.59 -27.91 -17.54
N PHE A 39 3.73 -26.60 -17.76
CA PHE A 39 4.20 -25.65 -16.76
C PHE A 39 3.40 -25.85 -15.47
N LEU A 40 3.95 -26.64 -14.54
CA LEU A 40 3.58 -26.58 -13.14
C LEU A 40 4.04 -25.22 -12.64
N SER A 41 3.18 -24.23 -12.87
CA SER A 41 3.22 -22.94 -12.22
C SER A 41 3.24 -23.24 -10.72
N ALA A 42 4.43 -23.13 -10.13
CA ALA A 42 4.60 -23.02 -8.71
C ALA A 42 3.81 -21.78 -8.30
N ALA A 43 2.53 -22.00 -7.98
CA ALA A 43 1.65 -20.99 -7.45
C ALA A 43 2.23 -20.60 -6.09
N CYS A 44 3.09 -19.59 -6.13
CA CYS A 44 3.51 -18.85 -4.96
C CYS A 44 2.21 -18.33 -4.33
N TRP A 45 1.74 -19.05 -3.31
CA TRP A 45 0.53 -18.72 -2.57
C TRP A 45 0.83 -17.43 -1.81
N ARG A 46 0.65 -16.30 -2.48
CA ARG A 46 0.77 -14.98 -1.87
C ARG A 46 -0.40 -14.85 -0.90
N SER A 47 -0.16 -15.18 0.37
CA SER A 47 -1.10 -15.01 1.46
C SER A 47 -1.51 -13.53 1.52
N LYS A 48 -2.69 -13.19 0.98
CA LYS A 48 -3.28 -11.85 1.12
C LYS A 48 -3.54 -11.63 2.61
N MET A 49 -2.82 -10.71 3.25
CA MET A 49 -3.17 -10.27 4.60
C MET A 49 -4.65 -9.84 4.64
N ALA A 50 -5.39 -10.38 5.62
CA ALA A 50 -6.81 -10.08 5.77
C ALA A 50 -7.04 -8.59 6.04
N LYS A 51 -7.96 -7.97 5.28
CA LYS A 51 -8.31 -6.56 5.44
C LYS A 51 -8.97 -6.34 6.81
N ARG A 52 -8.26 -5.69 7.73
CA ARG A 52 -8.71 -5.46 9.12
C ARG A 52 -10.00 -4.65 9.24
N THR A 53 -10.25 -3.69 8.34
CA THR A 53 -11.41 -2.77 8.47
C THR A 53 -12.17 -2.60 7.17
N LYS A 54 -13.51 -2.61 7.25
CA LYS A 54 -14.39 -2.42 6.08
C LYS A 54 -14.55 -0.93 5.72
N LYS A 55 -14.91 -0.09 6.69
CA LYS A 55 -15.28 1.32 6.49
C LYS A 55 -14.28 2.34 7.06
N VAL A 56 -13.72 2.06 8.24
CA VAL A 56 -13.01 3.08 9.05
C VAL A 56 -11.60 3.42 8.55
N GLY A 57 -10.82 2.48 8.01
CA GLY A 57 -9.47 2.74 7.51
C GLY A 57 -8.52 3.27 8.59
N ILE A 58 -7.71 4.28 8.26
CA ILE A 58 -6.70 4.91 9.14
C ILE A 58 -7.29 5.49 10.44
N VAL A 59 -8.56 5.90 10.40
CA VAL A 59 -9.31 6.50 11.51
C VAL A 59 -9.75 5.45 12.54
N GLY A 60 -9.39 4.17 12.34
CA GLY A 60 -9.59 3.11 13.33
C GLY A 60 -8.92 3.38 14.68
N LYS A 61 -7.88 4.22 14.73
CA LYS A 61 -7.19 4.64 15.97
C LYS A 61 -8.09 5.35 16.98
N TYR A 62 -9.16 6.00 16.53
CA TYR A 62 -10.03 6.77 17.41
C TYR A 62 -11.13 5.92 18.09
N GLY A 63 -11.30 4.65 17.70
CA GLY A 63 -12.32 3.78 18.27
C GLY A 63 -13.73 4.35 18.07
N THR A 64 -14.56 4.33 19.11
CA THR A 64 -15.98 4.76 19.11
C THR A 64 -16.21 6.24 19.44
N ARG A 65 -15.19 6.99 19.86
CA ARG A 65 -15.35 8.23 20.66
C ARG A 65 -15.98 9.45 19.97
N TYR A 66 -15.65 9.76 18.72
CA TYR A 66 -15.97 11.08 18.13
C TYR A 66 -17.16 11.06 17.14
N GLY A 67 -17.94 9.98 17.09
CA GLY A 67 -19.06 9.89 16.15
C GLY A 67 -18.64 9.64 14.69
N ALA A 68 -19.62 9.38 13.81
CA ALA A 68 -19.33 8.94 12.43
C ALA A 68 -19.00 10.08 11.46
N SER A 69 -19.62 11.25 11.61
CA SER A 69 -19.44 12.43 10.73
C SER A 69 -18.01 12.96 10.79
N LEU A 70 -17.51 13.26 12.00
CA LEU A 70 -16.16 13.75 12.25
C LEU A 70 -15.10 12.76 11.71
N ARG A 71 -15.29 11.45 11.97
CA ARG A 71 -14.38 10.40 11.46
C ARG A 71 -14.34 10.34 9.93
N LYS A 72 -15.44 10.59 9.23
CA LYS A 72 -15.46 10.63 7.76
C LYS A 72 -14.66 11.82 7.21
N MET A 73 -14.76 12.99 7.84
CA MET A 73 -14.00 14.19 7.43
C MET A 73 -12.50 14.01 7.70
N VAL A 74 -12.15 13.62 8.92
CA VAL A 74 -10.75 13.35 9.31
C VAL A 74 -10.14 12.27 8.44
N LYS A 75 -10.89 11.23 8.04
CA LYS A 75 -10.38 10.20 7.12
C LYS A 75 -9.86 10.78 5.80
N LYS A 76 -10.59 11.72 5.19
CA LYS A 76 -10.19 12.34 3.91
C LYS A 76 -8.88 13.14 4.09
N ILE A 77 -8.78 13.86 5.21
CA ILE A 77 -7.61 14.67 5.57
C ILE A 77 -6.41 13.77 5.89
N GLU A 78 -6.61 12.70 6.66
CA GLU A 78 -5.54 11.79 7.06
C GLU A 78 -5.01 10.93 5.91
N ILE A 79 -5.86 10.62 4.93
CA ILE A 79 -5.43 9.92 3.71
C ILE A 79 -4.58 10.84 2.86
N SER A 80 -5.04 12.07 2.59
CA SER A 80 -4.31 13.03 1.76
C SER A 80 -2.96 13.41 2.36
N GLN A 81 -2.87 13.63 3.68
CA GLN A 81 -1.60 14.01 4.30
C GLN A 81 -0.54 12.89 4.25
N HIS A 82 -0.95 11.62 4.32
CA HIS A 82 -0.03 10.47 4.32
C HIS A 82 0.19 9.89 2.91
N ALA A 83 -0.55 10.37 1.92
CA ALA A 83 -0.34 10.01 0.53
C ALA A 83 1.03 10.51 0.05
N LYS A 84 1.65 9.75 -0.84
CA LYS A 84 2.84 10.20 -1.57
C LYS A 84 2.39 10.90 -2.84
N TYR A 85 2.84 12.13 -3.05
CA TYR A 85 2.54 12.89 -4.25
C TYR A 85 3.66 12.80 -5.29
N THR A 86 3.31 13.05 -6.55
CA THR A 86 4.24 13.24 -7.67
C THR A 86 4.97 14.57 -7.47
N CYS A 87 6.31 14.54 -7.57
CA CYS A 87 7.12 15.75 -7.53
C CYS A 87 7.18 16.39 -8.92
N SER A 88 6.90 17.68 -9.02
CA SER A 88 6.97 18.45 -10.29
C SER A 88 8.37 18.62 -10.85
N PHE A 89 9.41 18.45 -10.02
CA PHE A 89 10.81 18.62 -10.45
C PHE A 89 11.43 17.34 -11.00
N CYS A 90 11.16 16.19 -10.38
CA CYS A 90 11.81 14.92 -10.72
C CYS A 90 10.85 13.83 -11.23
N GLY A 91 9.55 14.11 -11.29
CA GLY A 91 8.50 13.15 -11.73
C GLY A 91 8.23 11.98 -10.78
N LYS A 92 9.11 11.70 -9.81
CA LYS A 92 8.99 10.57 -8.88
C LYS A 92 7.92 10.81 -7.81
N THR A 93 7.19 9.75 -7.41
CA THR A 93 6.17 9.75 -6.34
C THR A 93 6.77 9.63 -4.93
N LYS A 94 7.69 10.53 -4.61
CA LYS A 94 8.45 10.54 -3.34
C LYS A 94 8.24 11.82 -2.53
N MET A 95 7.22 12.61 -2.84
CA MET A 95 6.89 13.82 -2.11
C MET A 95 6.12 13.46 -0.83
N LYS A 96 6.63 13.89 0.32
CA LYS A 96 6.04 13.64 1.64
C LYS A 96 5.90 14.94 2.42
N ARG A 97 4.87 15.03 3.26
CA ARG A 97 4.67 16.15 4.19
C ARG A 97 5.71 16.09 5.31
N LYS A 98 6.33 17.23 5.63
CA LYS A 98 7.23 17.37 6.81
C LYS A 98 6.54 18.14 7.93
N ALA A 99 5.97 19.29 7.58
CA ALA A 99 5.19 20.12 8.48
C ALA A 99 3.93 20.62 7.76
N VAL A 100 3.09 21.38 8.45
CA VAL A 100 1.93 22.06 7.83
C VAL A 100 2.45 22.98 6.72
N GLY A 101 1.95 22.80 5.50
CA GLY A 101 2.34 23.61 4.34
C GLY A 101 3.75 23.34 3.77
N ILE A 102 4.59 22.55 4.45
CA ILE A 102 5.95 22.23 4.01
C ILE A 102 6.03 20.78 3.53
N TRP A 103 6.38 20.62 2.25
CA TRP A 103 6.52 19.34 1.58
C TRP A 103 7.96 19.10 1.14
N HIS A 104 8.45 17.87 1.32
CA HIS A 104 9.82 17.50 1.02
C HIS A 104 9.89 16.29 0.08
N CYS A 105 10.71 16.41 -0.95
CA CYS A 105 10.98 15.38 -1.93
C CYS A 105 12.15 14.50 -1.48
N GLY A 106 11.90 13.21 -1.22
CA GLY A 106 12.97 12.30 -0.81
C GLY A 106 14.03 12.00 -1.88
N SER A 107 13.74 12.21 -3.16
CA SER A 107 14.69 11.96 -4.27
C SER A 107 15.49 13.17 -4.70
N CYS A 108 14.86 14.34 -4.72
CA CYS A 108 15.42 15.57 -5.25
C CYS A 108 15.84 16.55 -4.17
N MET A 109 15.56 16.23 -2.89
CA MET A 109 15.83 17.05 -1.70
C MET A 109 15.27 18.48 -1.78
N LYS A 110 14.34 18.73 -2.70
CA LYS A 110 13.63 20.01 -2.80
C LYS A 110 12.51 20.06 -1.77
N THR A 111 12.47 21.19 -1.07
CA THR A 111 11.40 21.56 -0.15
C THR A 111 10.49 22.57 -0.85
N VAL A 112 9.18 22.35 -0.80
CA VAL A 112 8.17 23.12 -1.52
C VAL A 112 7.07 23.54 -0.54
N ALA A 113 6.66 24.79 -0.63
CA ALA A 113 5.47 25.30 0.05
C ALA A 113 4.21 24.88 -0.71
N GLY A 114 3.22 24.34 -0.01
CA GLY A 114 1.97 23.84 -0.59
C GLY A 114 0.81 23.91 0.39
N GLY A 115 -0.23 23.12 0.15
CA GLY A 115 -1.39 23.06 1.03
C GLY A 115 -1.08 22.41 2.38
N ALA A 116 -1.96 22.64 3.36
CA ALA A 116 -1.84 22.07 4.71
C ALA A 116 -1.91 20.54 4.71
N TRP A 117 -2.80 19.95 3.89
CA TRP A 117 -3.09 18.52 3.85
C TRP A 117 -2.86 17.90 2.46
N THR A 118 -2.94 18.71 1.40
CA THR A 118 -2.71 18.32 0.01
C THR A 118 -1.53 19.08 -0.57
N TYR A 119 -0.74 18.44 -1.45
CA TYR A 119 0.43 19.08 -2.06
C TYR A 119 0.06 20.32 -2.90
N ASN A 120 -1.02 20.22 -3.68
CA ASN A 120 -1.54 21.33 -4.48
C ASN A 120 -3.02 21.55 -4.15
N THR A 121 -3.40 22.79 -3.82
CA THR A 121 -4.78 23.19 -3.59
C THR A 121 -5.40 23.73 -4.87
N THR A 122 -6.71 23.57 -5.06
CA THR A 122 -7.42 24.07 -6.25
C THR A 122 -7.18 25.55 -6.50
N SER A 123 -7.27 26.39 -5.45
CA SER A 123 -7.03 27.83 -5.56
C SER A 123 -5.60 28.18 -5.98
N ALA A 124 -4.61 27.42 -5.50
CA ALA A 124 -3.21 27.61 -5.94
C ALA A 124 -3.02 27.24 -7.42
N VAL A 125 -3.77 26.26 -7.94
CA VAL A 125 -3.72 25.87 -9.36
C VAL A 125 -4.30 26.99 -10.22
N THR A 126 -5.45 27.53 -9.84
CA THR A 126 -6.13 28.60 -10.59
C THR A 126 -5.35 29.91 -10.58
N VAL A 127 -4.74 30.26 -9.44
CA VAL A 127 -3.88 31.45 -9.36
C VAL A 127 -2.64 31.29 -10.22
N LYS A 128 -2.00 30.12 -10.23
CA LYS A 128 -0.85 29.85 -11.10
C LYS A 128 -1.18 29.99 -12.58
N SER A 129 -2.34 29.49 -13.02
CA SER A 129 -2.77 29.60 -14.42
C SER A 129 -3.18 31.02 -14.79
N ALA A 130 -3.86 31.75 -13.90
CA ALA A 130 -4.20 33.15 -14.10
C ALA A 130 -2.96 34.05 -14.23
N ILE A 131 -2.00 33.92 -13.31
CA ILE A 131 -0.73 34.68 -13.37
C ILE A 131 0.03 34.38 -14.65
N ARG A 132 0.07 33.11 -15.09
CA ARG A 132 0.72 32.74 -16.34
C ARG A 132 0.12 33.50 -17.53
N ARG A 133 -1.21 33.49 -17.67
CA ARG A 133 -1.92 34.20 -18.74
C ARG A 133 -1.67 35.70 -18.72
N LEU A 134 -1.72 36.31 -17.53
CA LEU A 134 -1.47 37.75 -17.38
C LEU A 134 -0.04 38.15 -17.75
N LYS A 135 0.95 37.27 -17.54
CA LYS A 135 2.33 37.51 -17.99
C LYS A 135 2.44 37.45 -19.51
N GLU A 136 1.84 36.44 -20.14
CA GLU A 136 1.82 36.29 -21.61
C GLU A 136 1.20 37.51 -22.32
N LEU A 137 0.21 38.18 -21.71
CA LEU A 137 -0.41 39.40 -22.24
C LEU A 137 0.46 40.67 -22.09
N LYS A 138 1.34 40.72 -21.08
CA LYS A 138 2.21 41.88 -20.85
C LYS A 138 3.44 41.87 -21.77
N ASP A 139 3.85 40.68 -22.21
CA ASP A 139 5.03 40.49 -23.04
C ASP A 139 4.75 40.75 -24.55
N GLN A 140 3.49 41.04 -24.91
CA GLN A 140 3.04 41.53 -26.23
C GLN A 140 3.10 43.06 -26.31
#